data_AF-A0A4R7C830-F1
#
_entry.id   AF-A0A4R7C830-F1
#
_cell.length_a   1.000
_cell.length_b   1.000
_cell.length_c   1.000
_cell.angle_alpha   90.00
_cell.angle_beta   90.00
_cell.angle_gamma   90.00
#
_symmetry.space_group_name_H-M   'P 1'
#
loop_
_entity.id
_entity.type
_entity.pdbx_description
1 polymer ?
#
loop_
_entity_poly.entity_id
_entity_poly.type
_entity_poly.pdbx_seq_one_letter_code
_entity_poly.pdbx_strand_id
1 'polypeptide(L)'
;MAAASHADVAVRLLRHPGPYDPVRLESAVEASGRAVRIAFPAGQTLLAGVSEALAGLGIASGTMTLFGGTVRQLVYVLARPDPTGERAVALTDPIETSDVAVIAGGASVGLGPDGTAFIHCHGLFADAAGEGFGGHLFNDRTVMGEGAVAYVRGFSEISVEVIPDAEIGVAIFRPTRSERPLRSDRPTRPSLPPSDGVPSAMDTAAPHHVETGRIGRIAYTHVRPNEDLVQAVQKVALMHGFRAAFVRGTLGSLTDACLAAPDGALREIRGPAIEVLAIAGEVRSDADGVPRAHLSGAVADTEGRVFGGRFVSGRNPVCMTFELVLEEWLPDAGTI
;
A
#
# COMPACT_ATOMS: atom_id res chain seq x y z
N MET A 1 15.73 12.09 -34.99
CA MET A 1 14.31 12.18 -34.59
C MET A 1 14.28 12.86 -33.24
N ALA A 2 13.61 14.00 -33.13
CA ALA A 2 13.60 14.82 -31.92
C ALA A 2 12.87 14.08 -30.79
N ALA A 3 13.47 14.08 -29.59
CA ALA A 3 12.83 13.64 -28.36
C ALA A 3 11.60 14.51 -28.12
N ALA A 4 10.42 13.91 -28.05
CA ALA A 4 9.21 14.62 -27.66
C ALA A 4 9.44 15.20 -26.25
N SER A 5 9.18 16.50 -26.11
CA SER A 5 9.18 17.18 -24.81
C SER A 5 8.18 16.48 -23.89
N HIS A 6 8.64 15.97 -22.76
CA HIS A 6 7.81 15.28 -21.76
C HIS A 6 6.93 16.23 -20.93
N ALA A 7 6.70 17.45 -21.44
CA ALA A 7 5.80 18.42 -20.86
C ALA A 7 4.44 18.26 -21.55
N ASP A 8 3.37 18.21 -20.73
CA ASP A 8 1.96 18.35 -21.13
C ASP A 8 1.12 17.09 -21.40
N VAL A 9 1.34 16.00 -20.65
CA VAL A 9 0.27 15.00 -20.47
C VAL A 9 -0.60 15.42 -19.30
N ALA A 10 -1.80 15.92 -19.60
CA ALA A 10 -2.78 16.32 -18.60
C ALA A 10 -3.14 15.13 -17.69
N VAL A 11 -3.05 15.35 -16.37
CA VAL A 11 -3.45 14.37 -15.37
C VAL A 11 -4.97 14.26 -15.36
N ARG A 12 -5.51 13.06 -15.57
CA ARG A 12 -6.96 12.83 -15.52
C ARG A 12 -7.40 12.58 -14.09
N LEU A 13 -8.35 13.39 -13.63
CA LEU A 13 -9.11 13.16 -12.40
C LEU A 13 -10.46 12.54 -12.72
N LEU A 14 -11.03 11.78 -11.79
CA LEU A 14 -12.36 11.21 -11.92
C LEU A 14 -13.37 11.98 -11.08
N ARG A 15 -14.56 12.18 -11.65
CA ARG A 15 -15.72 12.65 -10.91
C ARG A 15 -16.52 11.43 -10.45
N HIS A 16 -16.59 11.23 -9.15
CA HIS A 16 -17.44 10.21 -8.54
C HIS A 16 -18.88 10.72 -8.40
N PRO A 17 -19.88 9.82 -8.34
CA PRO A 17 -21.30 10.18 -8.37
C PRO A 17 -21.77 10.92 -7.10
N GLY A 18 -21.13 10.66 -5.97
CA GLY A 18 -21.50 11.23 -4.68
C GLY A 18 -20.94 12.63 -4.41
N PRO A 19 -21.29 13.21 -3.26
CA PRO A 19 -20.76 14.51 -2.84
C PRO A 19 -19.25 14.40 -2.57
N TYR A 20 -18.51 15.44 -2.97
CA TYR A 20 -17.08 15.56 -2.67
C TYR A 20 -16.86 15.72 -1.16
N ASP A 21 -16.00 14.90 -0.57
CA ASP A 21 -15.55 15.04 0.81
C ASP A 21 -14.29 15.93 0.87
N PRO A 22 -14.30 17.05 1.61
CA PRO A 22 -13.11 17.90 1.74
C PRO A 22 -11.96 17.25 2.52
N VAL A 23 -12.20 16.22 3.33
CA VAL A 23 -11.17 15.50 4.07
C VAL A 23 -10.58 14.41 3.17
N ARG A 24 -9.49 14.72 2.48
CA ARG A 24 -8.89 13.80 1.49
C ARG A 24 -7.96 12.74 2.05
N LEU A 25 -7.46 12.96 3.26
CA LEU A 25 -6.58 12.05 3.98
C LEU A 25 -7.15 11.81 5.37
N GLU A 26 -7.59 10.60 5.64
CA GLU A 26 -8.04 10.17 6.96
C GLU A 26 -6.99 9.27 7.56
N SER A 27 -6.31 9.76 8.60
CA SER A 27 -5.10 9.11 9.09
C SER A 27 -5.14 8.89 10.60
N ALA A 28 -4.70 7.72 11.03
CA ALA A 28 -4.47 7.39 12.43
C ALA A 28 -3.01 6.93 12.61
N VAL A 29 -2.46 7.20 13.79
CA VAL A 29 -1.08 6.85 14.15
C VAL A 29 -1.07 6.17 15.51
N GLU A 30 -0.24 5.13 15.66
CA GLU A 30 0.01 4.50 16.96
C GLU A 30 1.51 4.42 17.26
N ALA A 31 1.84 4.26 18.55
CA ALA A 31 3.22 4.28 19.03
C ALA A 31 4.06 3.10 18.50
N SER A 32 3.43 1.94 18.31
CA SER A 32 4.08 0.71 17.85
C SER A 32 3.04 -0.31 17.40
N GLY A 33 3.30 -1.00 16.28
CA GLY A 33 2.53 -2.18 15.87
C GLY A 33 3.23 -3.50 16.21
N ARG A 34 2.46 -4.58 16.31
CA ARG A 34 2.98 -5.94 16.55
C ARG A 34 3.37 -6.59 15.22
N ALA A 35 4.61 -7.03 15.09
CA ALA A 35 5.02 -7.85 13.96
C ALA A 35 4.53 -9.29 14.14
N VAL A 36 3.83 -9.81 13.15
CA VAL A 36 3.37 -11.20 13.11
C VAL A 36 3.79 -11.81 11.79
N ARG A 37 4.38 -13.02 11.83
CA ARG A 37 4.64 -13.82 10.64
C ARG A 37 3.69 -15.00 10.64
N ILE A 38 2.85 -15.09 9.62
CA ILE A 38 1.91 -16.19 9.40
C ILE A 38 2.49 -17.05 8.28
N ALA A 39 2.75 -18.32 8.56
CA ALA A 39 3.00 -19.31 7.53
C ALA A 39 1.70 -20.07 7.30
N PHE A 40 1.21 -20.09 6.06
CA PHE A 40 -0.08 -20.71 5.75
C PHE A 40 0.07 -22.22 5.58
N PRO A 41 -0.73 -23.04 6.30
CA PRO A 41 -0.95 -24.42 5.90
C PRO A 41 -1.59 -24.45 4.52
N ALA A 42 -1.16 -25.39 3.67
CA ALA A 42 -1.81 -25.58 2.37
C ALA A 42 -3.28 -25.99 2.58
N GLY A 43 -4.16 -25.45 1.74
CA GLY A 43 -5.59 -25.83 1.72
C GLY A 43 -6.53 -24.93 2.53
N GLN A 44 -6.02 -23.98 3.31
CA GLN A 44 -6.86 -22.96 3.94
C GLN A 44 -7.05 -21.74 3.01
N THR A 45 -8.19 -21.07 3.14
CA THR A 45 -8.42 -19.80 2.44
C THR A 45 -7.60 -18.68 3.08
N LEU A 46 -7.23 -17.67 2.30
CA LEU A 46 -6.47 -16.52 2.80
C LEU A 46 -7.20 -15.85 3.97
N LEU A 47 -8.52 -15.67 3.84
CA LEU A 47 -9.35 -15.11 4.91
C LEU A 47 -9.32 -15.96 6.18
N ALA A 48 -9.55 -17.27 6.08
CA ALA A 48 -9.58 -18.15 7.24
C ALA A 48 -8.22 -18.18 7.95
N GLY A 49 -7.12 -18.36 7.21
CA GLY A 49 -5.78 -18.48 7.77
C GLY A 49 -5.32 -17.19 8.46
N VAL A 50 -5.58 -16.02 7.87
CA VAL A 50 -5.25 -14.73 8.51
C VAL A 50 -6.12 -14.48 9.73
N SER A 51 -7.44 -14.70 9.60
CA SER A 51 -8.38 -14.42 10.69
C SER A 51 -8.13 -15.30 11.92
N GLU A 52 -7.90 -16.60 11.71
CA GLU A 52 -7.58 -17.55 12.79
C GLU A 52 -6.29 -17.15 13.51
N ALA A 53 -5.22 -16.88 12.75
CA ALA A 53 -3.93 -16.52 13.32
C ALA A 53 -3.96 -15.21 14.11
N LEU A 54 -4.64 -14.18 13.61
CA LEU A 54 -4.72 -12.88 14.27
C LEU A 54 -5.69 -12.90 15.47
N ALA A 55 -6.80 -13.62 15.37
CA ALA A 55 -7.73 -13.83 16.49
C ALA A 55 -7.03 -14.51 17.68
N GLY A 56 -6.20 -15.53 17.41
CA GLY A 56 -5.37 -16.20 18.44
C GLY A 56 -4.40 -15.26 19.16
N LEU A 57 -4.08 -14.10 18.56
CA LEU A 57 -3.21 -13.07 19.14
C LEU A 57 -3.98 -11.86 19.67
N GLY A 58 -5.32 -11.85 19.58
CA GLY A 58 -6.16 -10.72 19.93
C GLY A 58 -5.97 -9.49 19.03
N ILE A 59 -5.54 -9.68 17.78
CA ILE A 59 -5.34 -8.61 16.80
C ILE A 59 -6.55 -8.56 15.87
N ALA A 60 -7.24 -7.40 15.81
CA ALA A 60 -8.43 -7.21 14.98
C ALA A 60 -8.14 -6.46 13.67
N SER A 61 -7.08 -5.66 13.64
CA SER A 61 -6.74 -4.82 12.50
C SER A 61 -5.24 -4.77 12.28
N GLY A 62 -4.82 -4.50 11.04
CA GLY A 62 -3.42 -4.41 10.68
C GLY A 62 -3.22 -4.35 9.19
N THR A 63 -1.96 -4.32 8.78
CA THR A 63 -1.59 -4.37 7.36
C THR A 63 -0.72 -5.58 7.10
N MET A 64 -0.80 -6.10 5.89
CA MET A 64 -0.19 -7.37 5.52
C MET A 64 0.62 -7.23 4.22
N THR A 65 1.79 -7.84 4.21
CA THR A 65 2.56 -8.14 3.00
C THR A 65 2.51 -9.65 2.78
N LEU A 66 2.00 -10.09 1.64
CA LEU A 66 1.95 -11.50 1.23
C LEU A 66 3.11 -11.79 0.27
N PHE A 67 3.85 -12.88 0.48
CA PHE A 67 4.97 -13.27 -0.38
C PHE A 67 5.37 -14.75 -0.22
N GLY A 68 6.05 -15.26 -1.24
CA GLY A 68 6.61 -16.61 -1.26
C GLY A 68 5.57 -17.71 -1.43
N GLY A 69 6.04 -18.90 -1.78
CA GLY A 69 5.19 -20.08 -1.93
C GLY A 69 4.18 -19.99 -3.09
N THR A 70 3.10 -20.75 -2.94
CA THR A 70 2.08 -20.88 -3.99
C THR A 70 0.67 -20.60 -3.49
N VAL A 71 -0.24 -20.38 -4.44
CA VAL A 71 -1.69 -20.38 -4.24
C VAL A 71 -2.24 -21.52 -5.07
N ARG A 72 -2.97 -22.45 -4.43
CA ARG A 72 -3.52 -23.63 -5.08
C ARG A 72 -4.78 -23.31 -5.88
N GLN A 73 -5.60 -22.40 -5.37
CA GLN A 73 -6.76 -21.85 -6.08
C GLN A 73 -6.76 -20.35 -5.88
N LEU A 74 -6.66 -19.60 -6.97
CA LEU A 74 -6.71 -18.15 -6.97
C LEU A 74 -8.04 -17.70 -7.59
N VAL A 75 -8.78 -16.88 -6.85
CA VAL A 75 -9.97 -16.22 -7.36
C VAL A 75 -9.80 -14.73 -7.16
N TYR A 76 -9.80 -13.97 -8.25
CA TYR A 76 -9.57 -12.53 -8.23
C TYR A 76 -10.43 -11.81 -9.27
N VAL A 77 -10.47 -10.49 -9.20
CA VAL A 77 -11.17 -9.61 -10.13
C VAL A 77 -10.26 -8.48 -10.60
N LEU A 78 -10.65 -7.92 -11.73
CA LEU A 78 -10.10 -6.66 -12.23
C LEU A 78 -11.16 -5.57 -12.09
N ALA A 79 -10.71 -4.33 -12.05
CA ALA A 79 -11.55 -3.16 -12.10
C ALA A 79 -11.63 -2.61 -13.53
N ARG A 80 -12.83 -2.25 -13.97
CA ARG A 80 -13.13 -1.69 -15.30
C ARG A 80 -14.09 -0.49 -15.19
N PRO A 81 -14.18 0.38 -16.20
CA PRO A 81 -15.27 1.35 -16.27
C PRO A 81 -16.62 0.68 -16.05
N ASP A 82 -17.45 1.25 -15.18
CA ASP A 82 -18.82 0.80 -15.01
C ASP A 82 -19.62 1.08 -16.31
N PRO A 83 -20.17 0.05 -16.97
CA PRO A 83 -20.92 0.24 -18.21
C PRO A 83 -22.24 1.01 -18.01
N THR A 84 -22.79 1.03 -16.79
CA THR A 84 -24.02 1.74 -16.44
C THR A 84 -23.79 3.22 -16.14
N GLY A 85 -22.57 3.57 -15.71
CA GLY A 85 -22.22 4.90 -15.23
C GLY A 85 -22.78 5.25 -13.84
N GLU A 86 -23.41 4.29 -13.14
CA GLU A 86 -23.85 4.50 -11.75
C GLU A 86 -22.66 4.71 -10.81
N ARG A 87 -21.52 4.09 -11.12
CA ARG A 87 -20.23 4.28 -10.45
C ARG A 87 -19.16 4.65 -11.46
N ALA A 88 -17.99 5.08 -10.97
CA ALA A 88 -16.84 5.30 -11.86
C ALA A 88 -16.26 3.97 -12.39
N VAL A 89 -16.37 2.91 -11.59
CA VAL A 89 -15.68 1.62 -11.79
C VAL A 89 -16.56 0.49 -11.28
N ALA A 90 -16.56 -0.63 -12.01
CA ALA A 90 -17.16 -1.91 -11.63
C ALA A 90 -16.10 -3.03 -11.65
N LEU A 91 -16.31 -4.04 -10.82
CA LEU A 91 -15.48 -5.25 -10.83
C LEU A 91 -15.94 -6.18 -11.96
N THR A 92 -15.00 -6.91 -12.56
CA THR A 92 -15.31 -7.96 -13.53
C THR A 92 -16.01 -9.15 -12.88
N ASP A 93 -16.46 -10.09 -13.72
CA ASP A 93 -16.69 -11.45 -13.26
C ASP A 93 -15.40 -12.04 -12.63
N PRO A 94 -15.53 -12.93 -11.64
CA PRO A 94 -14.38 -13.59 -11.03
C PRO A 94 -13.55 -14.35 -12.07
N ILE A 95 -12.24 -14.12 -12.02
CA ILE A 95 -11.24 -14.87 -12.78
C ILE A 95 -10.68 -15.95 -11.85
N GLU A 96 -10.70 -17.19 -12.33
CA GLU A 96 -10.23 -18.35 -11.57
C GLU A 96 -9.01 -18.98 -12.26
N THR A 97 -8.00 -19.28 -11.45
CA THR A 97 -6.82 -20.03 -11.86
C THR A 97 -6.29 -20.84 -10.68
N SER A 98 -5.30 -21.70 -10.91
CA SER A 98 -4.78 -22.62 -9.91
C SER A 98 -3.27 -22.79 -10.03
N ASP A 99 -2.66 -23.19 -8.92
CA ASP A 99 -1.25 -23.58 -8.84
C ASP A 99 -0.29 -22.50 -9.37
N VAL A 100 -0.40 -21.30 -8.79
CA VAL A 100 0.36 -20.11 -9.19
C VAL A 100 1.38 -19.74 -8.11
N ALA A 101 2.50 -19.16 -8.51
CA ALA A 101 3.52 -18.68 -7.57
C ALA A 101 3.14 -17.28 -7.05
N VAL A 102 3.32 -17.05 -5.75
CA VAL A 102 3.13 -15.72 -5.14
C VAL A 102 4.41 -14.90 -5.29
N ILE A 103 4.33 -13.78 -5.99
CA ILE A 103 5.45 -12.85 -6.11
C ILE A 103 5.39 -11.80 -5.01
N ALA A 104 4.24 -11.14 -4.86
CA ALA A 104 4.01 -10.12 -3.85
C ALA A 104 2.52 -9.87 -3.65
N GLY A 105 2.15 -9.25 -2.53
CA GLY A 105 0.80 -8.74 -2.31
C GLY A 105 0.75 -7.77 -1.15
N GLY A 106 -0.15 -6.81 -1.23
CA GLY A 106 -0.49 -5.88 -0.16
C GLY A 106 -1.91 -6.15 0.31
N ALA A 107 -2.15 -6.04 1.61
CA ALA A 107 -3.50 -6.11 2.14
C ALA A 107 -3.68 -5.27 3.41
N SER A 108 -4.92 -4.86 3.66
CA SER A 108 -5.34 -4.45 4.99
C SER A 108 -6.28 -5.49 5.57
N VAL A 109 -6.15 -5.67 6.87
CA VAL A 109 -6.99 -6.54 7.68
C VAL A 109 -7.74 -5.66 8.66
N GLY A 110 -9.03 -5.89 8.78
CA GLY A 110 -9.91 -5.10 9.62
C GLY A 110 -11.23 -5.81 9.87
N LEU A 111 -12.25 -5.01 10.18
CA LEU A 111 -13.58 -5.49 10.53
C LEU A 111 -14.60 -5.07 9.47
N GLY A 112 -15.41 -6.03 9.04
CA GLY A 112 -16.59 -5.79 8.21
C GLY A 112 -17.70 -5.08 9.00
N PRO A 113 -18.79 -4.67 8.33
CA PRO A 113 -19.90 -3.96 8.98
C PRO A 113 -20.60 -4.75 10.10
N ASP A 114 -20.48 -6.08 10.09
CA ASP A 114 -21.01 -6.99 11.10
C ASP A 114 -20.00 -7.32 12.22
N GLY A 115 -18.82 -6.70 12.19
CA GLY A 115 -17.73 -6.94 13.14
C GLY A 115 -16.94 -8.22 12.86
N THR A 116 -17.18 -8.92 11.75
CA THR A 116 -16.38 -10.08 11.34
C THR A 116 -15.08 -9.66 10.68
N ALA A 117 -14.08 -10.54 10.65
CA ALA A 117 -12.82 -10.25 9.99
C ALA A 117 -13.02 -10.03 8.48
N PHE A 118 -12.44 -8.96 7.97
CA PHE A 118 -12.47 -8.61 6.55
C PHE A 118 -11.05 -8.31 6.07
N ILE A 119 -10.77 -8.68 4.83
CA ILE A 119 -9.46 -8.45 4.19
C ILE A 119 -9.71 -7.80 2.84
N HIS A 120 -8.95 -6.76 2.54
CA HIS A 120 -8.81 -6.20 1.20
C HIS A 120 -7.39 -6.50 0.75
N CYS A 121 -7.22 -7.33 -0.29
CA CYS A 121 -5.91 -7.78 -0.74
C CYS A 121 -5.77 -7.68 -2.24
N HIS A 122 -4.66 -7.12 -2.70
CA HIS A 122 -4.18 -7.24 -4.07
C HIS A 122 -2.96 -8.15 -4.11
N GLY A 123 -2.79 -8.88 -5.21
CA GLY A 123 -1.68 -9.81 -5.38
C GLY A 123 -1.11 -9.80 -6.78
N LEU A 124 0.21 -10.00 -6.85
CA LEU A 124 0.98 -10.30 -8.04
C LEU A 124 1.44 -11.76 -7.98
N PHE A 125 1.14 -12.48 -9.03
CA PHE A 125 1.41 -13.90 -9.18
C PHE A 125 2.17 -14.17 -10.47
N ALA A 126 2.77 -15.35 -10.56
CA ALA A 126 3.32 -15.88 -11.79
C ALA A 126 2.69 -17.23 -12.12
N ASP A 127 2.37 -17.43 -13.39
CA ASP A 127 1.85 -18.70 -13.89
C ASP A 127 2.97 -19.72 -14.17
N ALA A 128 2.62 -20.87 -14.71
CA ALA A 128 3.58 -21.92 -15.06
C ALA A 128 4.56 -21.53 -16.18
N ALA A 129 4.23 -20.53 -17.00
CA ALA A 129 5.12 -19.98 -18.01
C ALA A 129 6.07 -18.92 -17.43
N GLY A 130 5.84 -18.50 -16.18
CA GLY A 130 6.59 -17.43 -15.52
C GLY A 130 6.05 -16.03 -15.83
N GLU A 131 4.88 -15.93 -16.48
CA GLU A 131 4.27 -14.65 -16.83
C GLU A 131 3.56 -14.06 -15.61
N GLY A 132 3.78 -12.76 -15.40
CA GLY A 132 3.23 -12.02 -14.26
C GLY A 132 1.79 -11.56 -14.49
N PHE A 133 0.90 -11.82 -13.54
CA PHE A 133 -0.50 -11.36 -13.56
C PHE A 133 -1.01 -11.10 -12.15
N GLY A 134 -2.11 -10.37 -12.00
CA GLY A 134 -2.64 -10.05 -10.68
C GLY A 134 -3.89 -9.18 -10.68
N GLY A 135 -4.43 -8.95 -9.50
CA GLY A 135 -5.60 -8.10 -9.28
C GLY A 135 -6.09 -8.16 -7.83
N HIS A 136 -7.37 -7.84 -7.63
CA HIS A 136 -8.01 -7.81 -6.32
C HIS A 136 -8.58 -9.19 -5.96
N LEU A 137 -8.19 -9.74 -4.80
CA LEU A 137 -8.49 -11.11 -4.42
C LEU A 137 -9.88 -11.27 -3.77
N PHE A 138 -10.55 -12.37 -4.08
CA PHE A 138 -11.59 -12.94 -3.22
C PHE A 138 -10.94 -13.80 -2.13
N ASN A 139 -10.77 -13.22 -0.94
CA ASN A 139 -9.96 -13.81 0.13
C ASN A 139 -10.56 -15.07 0.76
N ASP A 140 -11.89 -15.21 0.71
CA ASP A 140 -12.65 -16.37 1.17
C ASP A 140 -12.66 -17.53 0.17
N ARG A 141 -12.30 -17.27 -1.09
CA ARG A 141 -12.24 -18.28 -2.17
C ARG A 141 -10.81 -18.59 -2.64
N THR A 142 -9.84 -17.74 -2.30
CA THR A 142 -8.42 -17.95 -2.61
C THR A 142 -7.81 -18.89 -1.58
N VAL A 143 -7.36 -20.05 -2.03
CA VAL A 143 -6.81 -21.14 -1.21
C VAL A 143 -5.29 -21.16 -1.30
N MET A 144 -4.64 -21.00 -0.15
CA MET A 144 -3.18 -20.96 -0.04
C MET A 144 -2.58 -22.33 -0.36
N GLY A 145 -1.45 -22.32 -1.06
CA GLY A 145 -0.60 -23.47 -1.32
C GLY A 145 0.56 -23.56 -0.33
N GLU A 146 1.59 -24.31 -0.68
CA GLU A 146 2.74 -24.54 0.18
C GLU A 146 3.69 -23.33 0.22
N GLY A 147 4.27 -23.07 1.39
CA GLY A 147 5.36 -22.10 1.56
C GLY A 147 4.95 -20.63 1.55
N ALA A 148 3.66 -20.32 1.39
CA ALA A 148 3.18 -18.95 1.41
C ALA A 148 3.28 -18.33 2.81
N VAL A 149 3.71 -17.06 2.86
CA VAL A 149 3.92 -16.33 4.12
C VAL A 149 3.27 -14.96 4.04
N ALA A 150 2.63 -14.57 5.13
CA ALA A 150 2.22 -13.19 5.38
C ALA A 150 3.06 -12.57 6.50
N TYR A 151 3.54 -11.36 6.27
CA TYR A 151 4.04 -10.48 7.32
C TYR A 151 2.97 -9.44 7.66
N VAL A 152 2.51 -9.41 8.90
CA VAL A 152 1.46 -8.52 9.37
C VAL A 152 2.02 -7.53 10.39
N ARG A 153 1.69 -6.26 10.22
CA ARG A 153 1.72 -5.26 11.28
C ARG A 153 0.34 -5.16 11.91
N GLY A 154 0.17 -5.82 13.05
CA GLY A 154 -1.06 -5.75 13.83
C GLY A 154 -1.14 -4.47 14.65
N PHE A 155 -2.30 -3.84 14.63
CA PHE A 155 -2.59 -2.60 15.34
C PHE A 155 -3.16 -2.86 16.73
N SER A 156 -2.85 -1.96 17.65
CA SER A 156 -3.32 -2.00 19.04
C SER A 156 -4.27 -0.84 19.35
N GLU A 157 -3.98 0.34 18.79
CA GLU A 157 -4.75 1.56 19.04
C GLU A 157 -5.60 1.98 17.83
N ILE A 158 -5.28 1.47 16.64
CA ILE A 158 -6.00 1.74 15.40
C ILE A 158 -6.93 0.55 15.13
N SER A 159 -8.21 0.84 14.90
CA SER A 159 -9.17 -0.10 14.30
C SER A 159 -9.35 0.28 12.84
N VAL A 160 -9.50 -0.70 11.97
CA VAL A 160 -9.68 -0.53 10.53
C VAL A 160 -11.02 -1.16 10.18
N GLU A 161 -11.99 -0.33 9.79
CA GLU A 161 -13.39 -0.75 9.65
C GLU A 161 -13.92 -0.47 8.25
N VAL A 162 -14.72 -1.40 7.72
CA VAL A 162 -15.39 -1.25 6.44
C VAL A 162 -16.64 -0.38 6.64
N ILE A 163 -16.57 0.86 6.16
CA ILE A 163 -17.61 1.89 6.33
C ILE A 163 -18.10 2.36 4.95
N PRO A 164 -19.42 2.51 4.73
CA PRO A 164 -19.95 3.10 3.50
C PRO A 164 -19.35 4.46 3.19
N ASP A 165 -18.91 4.68 1.96
CA ASP A 165 -18.47 5.98 1.48
C ASP A 165 -19.46 6.61 0.52
N ALA A 166 -19.90 7.83 0.86
CA ALA A 166 -20.90 8.54 0.09
C ALA A 166 -20.36 9.09 -1.24
N GLU A 167 -19.08 9.45 -1.34
CA GLU A 167 -18.49 10.04 -2.55
C GLU A 167 -18.43 9.00 -3.67
N ILE A 168 -17.87 7.82 -3.37
CA ILE A 168 -17.64 6.76 -4.36
C ILE A 168 -18.77 5.73 -4.45
N GLY A 169 -19.67 5.67 -3.45
CA GLY A 169 -20.82 4.77 -3.45
C GLY A 169 -20.51 3.30 -3.15
N VAL A 170 -19.37 3.01 -2.51
CA VAL A 170 -19.00 1.67 -2.02
C VAL A 170 -18.45 1.75 -0.60
N ALA A 171 -18.45 0.63 0.13
CA ALA A 171 -17.86 0.56 1.46
C ALA A 171 -16.35 0.37 1.38
N ILE A 172 -15.61 1.02 2.27
CA ILE A 172 -14.14 1.15 2.23
C ILE A 172 -13.56 0.99 3.62
N PHE A 173 -12.28 0.65 3.69
CA PHE A 173 -11.58 0.67 4.96
C PHE A 173 -11.28 2.10 5.42
N ARG A 174 -11.69 2.43 6.63
CA ARG A 174 -11.36 3.69 7.31
C ARG A 174 -10.71 3.41 8.66
N PRO A 175 -9.70 4.22 9.05
CA PRO A 175 -9.18 4.15 10.39
C PRO A 175 -10.17 4.76 11.39
N THR A 176 -10.42 4.04 12.48
CA THR A 176 -11.09 4.53 13.68
C THR A 176 -10.16 4.33 14.89
N ARG A 177 -10.50 4.95 16.01
CA ARG A 177 -9.78 4.73 17.27
C ARG A 177 -10.31 3.45 17.93
N SER A 178 -9.41 2.53 18.28
CA SER A 178 -9.79 1.32 19.01
C SER A 178 -10.30 1.67 20.42
N GLU A 179 -11.49 1.16 20.77
CA GLU A 179 -12.06 1.28 22.12
C GLU A 179 -11.40 0.33 23.14
N ARG A 180 -10.65 -0.67 22.68
CA ARG A 180 -9.90 -1.63 23.51
C ARG A 180 -8.43 -1.65 23.11
N PRO A 181 -7.60 -0.76 23.68
CA PRO A 181 -6.17 -0.81 23.47
C PRO A 181 -5.62 -2.17 23.95
N LEU A 182 -4.83 -2.83 23.11
CA LEU A 182 -4.00 -3.94 23.58
C LEU A 182 -2.96 -3.39 24.58
N ARG A 183 -2.59 -4.17 25.61
CA ARG A 183 -1.62 -3.74 26.63
C ARG A 183 -0.25 -3.47 25.98
N SER A 184 0.22 -2.22 26.05
CA SER A 184 1.52 -1.83 25.51
C SER A 184 2.66 -2.14 26.49
N ASP A 185 3.70 -2.82 26.04
CA ASP A 185 5.02 -2.74 26.67
C ASP A 185 5.79 -1.57 26.04
N ARG A 186 5.93 -0.46 26.78
CA ARG A 186 6.56 0.78 26.31
C ARG A 186 8.06 0.82 26.62
N PRO A 187 8.93 1.16 25.66
CA PRO A 187 10.25 1.73 25.93
C PRO A 187 10.21 3.26 25.87
N THR A 188 10.98 3.91 26.75
CA THR A 188 11.10 5.37 26.91
C THR A 188 12.05 6.01 25.89
N ARG A 189 11.82 7.30 25.60
CA ARG A 189 12.45 8.10 24.54
C ARG A 189 13.45 9.12 25.12
N PRO A 190 14.69 9.26 24.59
CA PRO A 190 15.54 10.42 24.88
C PRO A 190 15.51 11.48 23.76
N SER A 191 15.84 12.72 24.14
CA SER A 191 15.91 13.94 23.32
C SER A 191 17.32 14.20 22.77
N LEU A 192 17.41 14.78 21.56
CA LEU A 192 18.67 15.11 20.85
C LEU A 192 18.94 16.64 20.82
N PRO A 193 20.23 17.07 20.82
CA PRO A 193 20.65 18.46 20.56
C PRO A 193 21.05 18.68 19.07
N PRO A 194 21.32 19.93 18.63
CA PRO A 194 21.70 20.23 17.24
C PRO A 194 23.22 20.18 17.01
N SER A 195 23.65 19.98 15.76
CA SER A 195 25.03 20.22 15.34
C SER A 195 25.14 20.73 13.90
N ASP A 196 25.95 21.76 13.71
CA ASP A 196 26.37 22.35 12.44
C ASP A 196 27.62 21.68 11.86
N GLY A 197 27.79 21.72 10.53
CA GLY A 197 29.08 21.54 9.85
C GLY A 197 29.03 20.92 8.44
N VAL A 198 29.60 21.62 7.45
CA VAL A 198 29.81 21.26 6.02
C VAL A 198 31.23 21.76 5.65
N PRO A 199 31.92 21.50 4.50
CA PRO A 199 31.84 20.48 3.42
C PRO A 199 33.21 19.83 3.05
N SER A 200 33.25 18.91 2.06
CA SER A 200 33.91 19.12 0.73
C SER A 200 34.06 17.83 -0.10
N ALA A 201 34.07 18.00 -1.42
CA ALA A 201 33.85 17.01 -2.48
C ALA A 201 35.13 16.35 -3.03
N MET A 202 34.97 15.16 -3.63
CA MET A 202 35.43 14.81 -4.98
C MET A 202 34.82 13.47 -5.45
N ASP A 203 34.67 13.36 -6.77
CA ASP A 203 33.92 12.37 -7.52
C ASP A 203 34.40 10.91 -7.35
N THR A 204 33.59 10.13 -6.66
CA THR A 204 33.63 8.65 -6.60
C THR A 204 32.18 8.20 -6.55
N ALA A 205 31.81 7.07 -7.17
CA ALA A 205 30.48 6.48 -7.03
C ALA A 205 30.01 6.62 -5.58
N ALA A 206 28.88 7.33 -5.37
CA ALA A 206 28.51 7.80 -4.04
C ALA A 206 28.61 6.64 -3.04
N PRO A 207 29.39 6.79 -1.95
CA PRO A 207 29.56 5.72 -0.98
C PRO A 207 28.19 5.31 -0.45
N HIS A 208 28.05 4.03 -0.12
CA HIS A 208 26.85 3.54 0.54
C HIS A 208 26.62 4.36 1.82
N HIS A 209 25.42 4.94 1.94
CA HIS A 209 24.97 5.54 3.18
C HIS A 209 24.43 4.43 4.08
N VAL A 210 25.02 4.21 5.25
CA VAL A 210 24.63 3.11 6.15
C VAL A 210 24.04 3.63 7.45
N GLU A 211 22.75 3.42 7.64
CA GLU A 211 22.05 3.78 8.88
C GLU A 211 21.68 2.52 9.68
N THR A 212 21.91 2.56 10.99
CA THR A 212 21.25 1.66 11.95
C THR A 212 20.09 2.41 12.60
N GLY A 213 19.12 1.69 13.16
CA GLY A 213 17.94 2.31 13.75
C GLY A 213 16.85 1.31 14.05
N ARG A 214 15.64 1.83 14.27
CA ARG A 214 14.46 1.02 14.56
C ARG A 214 13.20 1.58 13.94
N ILE A 215 12.17 0.75 13.85
CA ILE A 215 10.82 1.19 13.52
C ILE A 215 10.21 1.88 14.76
N GLY A 216 9.68 3.08 14.54
CA GLY A 216 8.95 3.88 15.52
C GLY A 216 7.43 3.72 15.36
N ARG A 217 6.75 4.85 15.23
CA ARG A 217 5.30 4.92 15.06
C ARG A 217 4.86 4.30 13.73
N ILE A 218 3.60 3.89 13.66
CA ILE A 218 2.98 3.42 12.42
C ILE A 218 1.76 4.30 12.13
N ALA A 219 1.68 4.81 10.90
CA ALA A 219 0.52 5.53 10.41
C ALA A 219 -0.24 4.68 9.40
N TYR A 220 -1.54 4.53 9.60
CA TYR A 220 -2.47 3.97 8.63
C TYR A 220 -3.37 5.10 8.11
N THR A 221 -3.44 5.24 6.79
CA THR A 221 -4.16 6.34 6.14
C THR A 221 -5.05 5.81 5.03
N HIS A 222 -6.33 6.17 5.10
CA HIS A 222 -7.21 6.10 3.95
C HIS A 222 -7.02 7.37 3.10
N VAL A 223 -6.68 7.19 1.83
CA VAL A 223 -6.49 8.23 0.84
C VAL A 223 -7.67 8.20 -0.14
N ARG A 224 -8.35 9.34 -0.25
CA ARG A 224 -9.51 9.49 -1.12
C ARG A 224 -9.14 9.63 -2.60
N PRO A 225 -10.13 9.51 -3.52
CA PRO A 225 -9.92 9.74 -4.95
C PRO A 225 -9.16 11.04 -5.28
N ASN A 226 -8.53 11.09 -6.44
CA ASN A 226 -7.89 12.26 -7.02
C ASN A 226 -6.69 12.83 -6.24
N GLU A 227 -6.39 12.34 -5.05
CA GLU A 227 -5.09 12.59 -4.41
C GLU A 227 -4.00 11.83 -5.15
N ASP A 228 -2.86 12.46 -5.40
CA ASP A 228 -1.71 11.78 -5.99
C ASP A 228 -1.06 10.87 -4.95
N LEU A 229 -0.82 9.61 -5.31
CA LEU A 229 -0.23 8.60 -4.43
C LEU A 229 1.09 9.07 -3.79
N VAL A 230 2.05 9.53 -4.60
CA VAL A 230 3.39 9.89 -4.10
C VAL A 230 3.30 11.12 -3.19
N GLN A 231 2.49 12.12 -3.58
CA GLN A 231 2.26 13.30 -2.75
C GLN A 231 1.49 12.96 -1.48
N ALA A 232 0.55 12.00 -1.49
CA ALA A 232 -0.16 11.55 -0.31
C ALA A 232 0.82 10.96 0.72
N VAL A 233 1.80 10.15 0.30
CA VAL A 233 2.87 9.67 1.19
C VAL A 233 3.62 10.83 1.86
N GLN A 234 4.01 11.83 1.07
CA GLN A 234 4.71 13.01 1.58
C GLN A 234 3.85 13.83 2.54
N LYS A 235 2.56 14.02 2.22
CA LYS A 235 1.58 14.72 3.07
C LYS A 235 1.38 14.00 4.39
N VAL A 236 1.26 12.67 4.40
CA VAL A 236 1.12 11.87 5.62
C VAL A 236 2.38 11.92 6.47
N ALA A 237 3.56 11.82 5.85
CA ALA A 237 4.82 11.98 6.56
C ALA A 237 4.91 13.35 7.25
N LEU A 238 4.54 14.42 6.54
CA LEU A 238 4.48 15.77 7.11
C LEU A 238 3.44 15.88 8.23
N MET A 239 2.24 15.35 8.01
CA MET A 239 1.12 15.37 8.97
C MET A 239 1.49 14.77 10.32
N HIS A 240 2.26 13.68 10.34
CA HIS A 240 2.66 12.98 11.57
C HIS A 240 4.08 13.33 12.03
N GLY A 241 4.80 14.17 11.29
CA GLY A 241 6.18 14.56 11.57
C GLY A 241 7.18 13.43 11.40
N PHE A 242 6.95 12.49 10.48
CA PHE A 242 7.90 11.44 10.13
C PHE A 242 8.99 12.04 9.23
N ARG A 243 10.23 12.10 9.74
CA ARG A 243 11.40 12.53 8.93
C ARG A 243 11.91 11.44 8.01
N ALA A 244 11.70 10.18 8.41
CA ALA A 244 12.00 9.01 7.62
C ALA A 244 10.90 7.97 7.87
N ALA A 245 10.43 7.29 6.83
CA ALA A 245 9.52 6.17 6.99
C ALA A 245 9.60 5.21 5.80
N PHE A 246 9.35 3.93 6.06
CA PHE A 246 9.17 2.93 5.01
C PHE A 246 7.69 2.84 4.62
N VAL A 247 7.47 2.60 3.33
CA VAL A 247 6.13 2.34 2.76
C VAL A 247 6.06 0.89 2.35
N ARG A 248 5.12 0.13 2.91
CA ARG A 248 4.94 -1.30 2.64
C ARG A 248 3.53 -1.78 2.97
N GLY A 249 3.10 -2.86 2.32
CA GLY A 249 1.79 -3.49 2.60
C GLY A 249 0.60 -2.60 2.24
N THR A 250 0.81 -1.62 1.36
CA THR A 250 -0.20 -0.64 0.94
C THR A 250 -0.83 -1.09 -0.37
N LEU A 251 -2.10 -0.77 -0.59
CA LEU A 251 -2.81 -1.13 -1.82
C LEU A 251 -3.86 -0.08 -2.17
N GLY A 252 -4.36 -0.17 -3.39
CA GLY A 252 -5.43 0.69 -3.90
C GLY A 252 -5.41 0.75 -5.41
N SER A 253 -6.21 1.66 -5.95
CA SER A 253 -6.37 1.85 -7.40
C SER A 253 -6.01 3.27 -7.82
N LEU A 254 -5.50 3.42 -9.05
CA LEU A 254 -5.13 4.71 -9.65
C LEU A 254 -5.99 4.99 -10.89
N THR A 255 -6.36 6.25 -11.15
CA THR A 255 -7.17 6.59 -12.33
C THR A 255 -6.43 6.26 -13.61
N ASP A 256 -5.18 6.68 -13.68
CA ASP A 256 -4.18 6.29 -14.64
C ASP A 256 -2.89 6.10 -13.84
N ALA A 257 -1.93 5.33 -14.36
CA ALA A 257 -0.64 5.17 -13.72
C ALA A 257 0.47 5.72 -14.61
N CYS A 258 1.42 6.43 -14.00
CA CYS A 258 2.64 6.86 -14.64
C CYS A 258 3.84 6.27 -13.90
N LEU A 259 4.56 5.39 -14.60
CA LEU A 259 5.74 4.69 -14.10
C LEU A 259 6.97 5.11 -14.89
N ALA A 260 8.07 5.42 -14.21
CA ALA A 260 9.36 5.65 -14.82
C ALA A 260 10.18 4.35 -14.88
N ALA A 261 10.73 4.06 -16.05
CA ALA A 261 11.73 3.02 -16.26
C ALA A 261 13.13 3.49 -15.80
N PRO A 262 14.12 2.58 -15.66
CA PRO A 262 15.47 2.93 -15.22
C PRO A 262 16.20 3.93 -16.12
N ASP A 263 15.89 3.95 -17.42
CA ASP A 263 16.42 4.90 -18.40
C ASP A 263 15.69 6.27 -18.36
N GLY A 264 14.74 6.44 -17.44
CA GLY A 264 13.93 7.64 -17.30
C GLY A 264 12.73 7.71 -18.23
N ALA A 265 12.53 6.73 -19.12
CA ALA A 265 11.37 6.69 -20.00
C ALA A 265 10.09 6.57 -19.16
N LEU A 266 9.11 7.41 -19.47
CA LEU A 266 7.82 7.40 -18.80
C LEU A 266 6.86 6.45 -19.53
N ARG A 267 6.20 5.60 -18.76
CA ARG A 267 5.15 4.70 -19.23
C ARG A 267 3.83 5.17 -18.64
N GLU A 268 2.94 5.63 -19.51
CA GLU A 268 1.54 5.89 -19.16
C GLU A 268 0.73 4.61 -19.34
N ILE A 269 0.04 4.20 -18.28
CA ILE A 269 -0.93 3.11 -18.33
C ILE A 269 -2.31 3.71 -18.12
N ARG A 270 -3.17 3.57 -19.14
CA ARG A 270 -4.52 4.12 -19.11
C ARG A 270 -5.49 3.23 -18.35
N GLY A 271 -6.14 3.81 -17.35
CA GLY A 271 -7.25 3.19 -16.61
C GLY A 271 -8.62 3.59 -17.19
N PRO A 272 -9.68 3.71 -16.36
CA PRO A 272 -9.69 3.88 -14.90
C PRO A 272 -9.35 2.61 -14.12
N ALA A 273 -8.98 2.79 -12.84
CA ALA A 273 -8.69 1.73 -11.88
C ALA A 273 -7.53 0.79 -12.25
N ILE A 274 -6.36 1.40 -12.47
CA ILE A 274 -5.09 0.68 -12.49
C ILE A 274 -4.83 0.16 -11.07
N GLU A 275 -4.80 -1.15 -10.90
CA GLU A 275 -4.66 -1.79 -9.60
C GLU A 275 -3.19 -1.81 -9.17
N VAL A 276 -2.89 -1.31 -7.97
CA VAL A 276 -1.54 -1.45 -7.39
C VAL A 276 -1.44 -2.81 -6.72
N LEU A 277 -0.65 -3.71 -7.31
CA LEU A 277 -0.50 -5.10 -6.85
C LEU A 277 0.55 -5.23 -5.74
N ALA A 278 1.61 -4.44 -5.85
CA ALA A 278 2.70 -4.37 -4.89
C ALA A 278 3.37 -3.01 -4.99
N ILE A 279 3.77 -2.48 -3.85
CA ILE A 279 4.48 -1.20 -3.75
C ILE A 279 5.37 -1.22 -2.51
N ALA A 280 6.57 -0.70 -2.68
CA ALA A 280 7.52 -0.52 -1.61
C ALA A 280 8.34 0.74 -1.86
N GLY A 281 8.88 1.29 -0.79
CA GLY A 281 9.76 2.44 -0.89
C GLY A 281 9.97 3.11 0.45
N GLU A 282 10.44 4.33 0.39
CA GLU A 282 10.62 5.16 1.57
C GLU A 282 10.24 6.61 1.31
N VAL A 283 10.06 7.35 2.39
CA VAL A 283 10.00 8.80 2.40
C VAL A 283 11.09 9.32 3.32
N ARG A 284 11.84 10.31 2.84
CA ARG A 284 12.92 10.98 3.58
C ARG A 284 12.76 12.49 3.47
N SER A 285 12.80 13.18 4.59
CA SER A 285 12.84 14.64 4.63
C SER A 285 14.24 15.14 4.34
N ASP A 286 14.34 16.19 3.52
CA ASP A 286 15.59 16.92 3.34
C ASP A 286 15.95 17.78 4.57
N ALA A 287 17.02 18.58 4.43
CA ALA A 287 17.52 19.45 5.50
C ALA A 287 16.47 20.48 5.96
N ASP A 288 15.63 20.95 5.04
CA ASP A 288 14.53 21.89 5.30
C ASP A 288 13.28 21.19 5.88
N GLY A 289 13.34 19.87 6.05
CA GLY A 289 12.25 19.05 6.57
C GLY A 289 11.24 18.63 5.50
N VAL A 290 11.46 18.93 4.22
CA VAL A 290 10.50 18.63 3.15
C VAL A 290 10.58 17.14 2.79
N PRO A 291 9.50 16.36 2.99
CA PRO A 291 9.49 14.93 2.69
C PRO A 291 9.52 14.66 1.18
N ARG A 292 10.38 13.73 0.75
CA ARG A 292 10.44 13.19 -0.61
C ARG A 292 10.23 11.69 -0.59
N ALA A 293 9.23 11.23 -1.32
CA ALA A 293 8.91 9.81 -1.41
C ALA A 293 9.52 9.19 -2.68
N HIS A 294 10.13 8.02 -2.53
CA HIS A 294 10.67 7.20 -3.60
C HIS A 294 9.97 5.84 -3.55
N LEU A 295 9.01 5.66 -4.47
CA LEU A 295 8.13 4.49 -4.48
C LEU A 295 8.30 3.74 -5.80
N SER A 296 8.42 2.43 -5.72
CA SER A 296 8.42 1.53 -6.88
C SER A 296 7.43 0.41 -6.63
N GLY A 297 6.88 -0.15 -7.70
CA GLY A 297 5.89 -1.19 -7.58
C GLY A 297 5.50 -1.81 -8.91
N ALA A 298 4.49 -2.67 -8.81
CA ALA A 298 3.83 -3.31 -9.93
C ALA A 298 2.35 -2.95 -9.92
N VAL A 299 1.81 -2.71 -11.11
CA VAL A 299 0.39 -2.40 -11.32
C VAL A 299 -0.21 -3.32 -12.38
N ALA A 300 -1.51 -3.59 -12.31
CA ALA A 300 -2.27 -4.24 -13.37
C ALA A 300 -3.21 -3.25 -14.05
N ASP A 301 -3.25 -3.28 -15.38
CA ASP A 301 -4.27 -2.56 -16.14
C ASP A 301 -5.64 -3.26 -16.07
N THR A 302 -6.64 -2.63 -16.69
CA THR A 302 -8.01 -3.16 -16.73
C THR A 302 -8.14 -4.49 -17.48
N GLU A 303 -7.11 -4.90 -18.23
CA GLU A 303 -7.02 -6.19 -18.93
C GLU A 303 -6.14 -7.21 -18.20
N GLY A 304 -5.60 -6.86 -17.03
CA GLY A 304 -4.77 -7.73 -16.20
C GLY A 304 -3.29 -7.75 -16.61
N ARG A 305 -2.86 -6.89 -17.54
CA ARG A 305 -1.45 -6.81 -17.92
C ARG A 305 -0.66 -6.09 -16.84
N VAL A 306 0.48 -6.67 -16.46
CA VAL A 306 1.33 -6.16 -15.39
C VAL A 306 2.40 -5.22 -15.92
N PHE A 307 2.59 -4.10 -15.23
CA PHE A 307 3.63 -3.12 -15.49
C PHE A 307 4.39 -2.81 -14.20
N GLY A 308 5.71 -2.68 -14.29
CA GLY A 308 6.56 -2.34 -13.15
C GLY A 308 7.36 -1.07 -13.39
N GLY A 309 7.64 -0.33 -12.32
CA GLY A 309 8.49 0.87 -12.39
C GLY A 309 8.38 1.75 -11.15
N ARG A 310 9.03 2.92 -11.21
CA ARG A 310 8.99 3.93 -10.16
C ARG A 310 7.78 4.85 -10.37
N PHE A 311 6.95 5.05 -9.34
CA PHE A 311 5.82 5.96 -9.44
C PHE A 311 6.29 7.43 -9.60
N VAL A 312 5.71 8.13 -10.58
CA VAL A 312 6.00 9.54 -10.85
C VAL A 312 5.08 10.44 -10.02
N SER A 313 5.66 11.34 -9.23
CA SER A 313 4.89 12.25 -8.38
C SER A 313 4.00 13.19 -9.20
N GLY A 314 2.78 13.41 -8.72
CA GLY A 314 1.76 14.26 -9.35
C GLY A 314 1.08 13.63 -10.57
N ARG A 315 1.33 12.35 -10.88
CA ARG A 315 0.84 11.66 -12.09
C ARG A 315 0.15 10.33 -11.80
N ASN A 316 -0.10 10.03 -10.53
CA ASN A 316 -0.75 8.80 -10.07
C ASN A 316 -1.93 9.16 -9.14
N PRO A 317 -2.97 9.83 -9.65
CA PRO A 317 -4.17 10.13 -8.87
C PRO A 317 -4.91 8.85 -8.48
N VAL A 318 -5.31 8.75 -7.22
CA VAL A 318 -6.11 7.63 -6.69
C VAL A 318 -7.45 7.56 -7.40
N CYS A 319 -7.86 6.35 -7.80
CA CYS A 319 -9.14 6.11 -8.48
C CYS A 319 -10.29 6.03 -7.48
N MET A 320 -10.35 4.94 -6.71
CA MET A 320 -11.42 4.70 -5.73
C MET A 320 -10.94 5.05 -4.33
N THR A 321 -9.94 4.34 -3.84
CA THR A 321 -9.31 4.57 -2.54
C THR A 321 -7.88 4.05 -2.57
N PHE A 322 -7.09 4.48 -1.59
CA PHE A 322 -5.78 3.91 -1.30
C PHE A 322 -5.59 3.75 0.19
N GLU A 323 -5.11 2.58 0.60
CA GLU A 323 -4.81 2.23 1.98
C GLU A 323 -3.30 2.29 2.16
N LEU A 324 -2.85 3.40 2.75
CA LEU A 324 -1.45 3.79 2.85
C LEU A 324 -0.92 3.55 4.26
N VAL A 325 0.27 2.96 4.34
CA VAL A 325 0.95 2.61 5.58
C VAL A 325 2.36 3.17 5.56
N LEU A 326 2.69 3.95 6.60
CA LEU A 326 4.05 4.42 6.85
C LEU A 326 4.54 3.84 8.17
N GLU A 327 5.66 3.12 8.13
CA GLU A 327 6.41 2.71 9.31
C GLU A 327 7.55 3.71 9.55
N GLU A 328 7.45 4.53 10.60
CA GLU A 328 8.47 5.53 10.92
C GLU A 328 9.84 4.87 11.13
N TRP A 329 10.86 5.39 10.47
CA TRP A 329 12.24 4.98 10.68
C TRP A 329 12.93 5.98 11.61
N LEU A 330 13.49 5.47 12.70
CA LEU A 330 14.24 6.24 13.68
C LEU A 330 15.71 5.80 13.61
N PRO A 331 16.56 6.54 12.88
CA PRO A 331 17.98 6.24 12.82
C PRO A 331 18.63 6.43 14.20
N ASP A 332 19.62 5.60 14.52
CA ASP A 332 20.48 5.78 15.68
C ASP A 332 21.40 7.00 15.46
N ALA A 333 21.87 7.60 16.55
CA ALA A 333 22.84 8.68 16.44
C ALA A 333 24.20 8.12 15.94
N GLY A 334 24.78 8.73 14.89
CA GLY A 334 26.13 8.39 14.41
C GLY A 334 26.21 7.40 13.24
N THR A 335 25.23 7.43 12.33
CA THR A 335 25.27 6.83 10.99
C THR A 335 26.63 6.98 10.31
N ILE A 336 27.13 5.90 9.67
CA ILE A 336 28.45 5.83 9.01
C ILE A 336 28.28 5.89 7.49
#